data_AF-A0A1J1J7L0-F1
#
_entry.id   AF-A0A1J1J7L0-F1
#
_cell.length_a   1.000
_cell.length_b   1.000
_cell.length_c   1.000
_cell.angle_alpha   90.00
_cell.angle_beta   90.00
_cell.angle_gamma   90.00
#
_symmetry.space_group_name_H-M   'P 1'
#
loop_
_entity.id
_entity.type
_entity.pdbx_description
1 polymer ?
#
loop_
_entity_poly.entity_id
_entity_poly.type
_entity_poly.pdbx_seq_one_letter_code
_entity_poly.pdbx_strand_id
1 'polypeptide(L)'
;MKSLVFCLLLVIGVQGIELICNYITVDWKDGAYICDAVNFTATKRYLEVDSLHGEHIENKTNFDVTAIRIDSQTAEYMPWGFDKFFPNMTDYAIIESKLEKIQRSDLENLTFLKVLSLNDNEINQLLADTFDDMTNLEYLSLSKNKIKELPDNVFRALTNLQGLYIDSNELSEISFKVLENNTMLKELALNNNQLEYINSEIFGHLVNLEYVNLSSNKCIGIFITSIKHFGSARIKEILKLNCNNVEKKFEQCKEDYEKLRFHYNLLLLEEKNRKYKSDAG
;
A
#
# COMPACT_ATOMS: atom_id res chain seq x y z
N MET A 1 -24.45 13.89 -34.57
CA MET A 1 -23.70 14.53 -33.45
C MET A 1 -22.68 13.57 -32.80
N LYS A 2 -21.85 12.88 -33.61
CA LYS A 2 -20.68 12.11 -33.13
C LYS A 2 -19.40 12.42 -33.93
N SER A 3 -19.43 13.48 -34.75
CA SER A 3 -18.34 13.82 -35.67
C SER A 3 -17.83 15.26 -35.50
N LEU A 4 -18.22 15.95 -34.43
CA LEU A 4 -17.86 17.36 -34.15
C LEU A 4 -16.98 17.55 -32.91
N VAL A 5 -16.69 16.48 -32.15
CA VAL A 5 -15.80 16.55 -30.97
C VAL A 5 -14.32 16.33 -31.35
N PHE A 6 -14.04 15.84 -32.56
CA PHE A 6 -12.67 15.59 -33.02
C PHE A 6 -11.99 16.80 -33.70
N CYS A 7 -12.71 17.90 -33.91
CA CYS A 7 -12.22 19.03 -34.71
C CYS A 7 -12.13 20.35 -33.91
N LEU A 8 -11.76 20.25 -32.63
CA LEU A 8 -11.43 21.39 -31.75
C LEU A 8 -10.11 21.20 -30.98
N LEU A 9 -9.29 20.21 -31.40
CA LEU A 9 -7.95 19.93 -30.84
C LEU A 9 -6.80 20.39 -31.76
N LEU A 10 -7.08 21.27 -32.72
CA LEU A 10 -6.03 22.05 -33.39
C LEU A 10 -6.09 23.45 -32.79
N VAL A 11 -4.94 23.93 -32.28
CA VAL A 11 -4.71 25.21 -31.58
C VAL A 11 -4.83 25.19 -30.05
N ILE A 12 -4.22 24.20 -29.38
CA ILE A 12 -3.28 24.40 -28.26
C ILE A 12 -2.36 23.18 -28.31
N GLY A 13 -1.06 23.36 -28.59
CA GLY A 13 -0.12 22.25 -28.47
C GLY A 13 -0.14 21.73 -27.05
N VAL A 14 -0.71 20.55 -26.82
CA VAL A 14 -0.49 19.83 -25.57
C VAL A 14 0.97 19.37 -25.66
N GLN A 15 1.89 20.17 -25.12
CA GLN A 15 3.24 19.69 -24.84
C GLN A 15 3.08 18.51 -23.89
N GLY A 16 3.42 17.29 -24.34
CA GLY A 16 3.58 16.16 -23.44
C GLY A 16 4.78 16.40 -22.52
N ILE A 17 5.06 15.40 -21.69
CA ILE A 17 6.22 15.45 -20.80
C ILE A 17 7.43 14.93 -21.58
N GLU A 18 8.45 15.76 -21.65
CA GLU A 18 9.78 15.34 -22.07
C GLU A 18 10.45 14.60 -20.92
N LEU A 19 10.88 13.36 -21.17
CA LEU A 19 11.63 12.56 -20.20
C LEU A 19 13.10 12.50 -20.60
N ILE A 20 13.98 12.95 -19.70
CA ILE A 20 15.42 12.79 -19.87
C ILE A 20 15.87 11.67 -18.94
N CYS A 21 16.45 10.62 -19.50
CA CYS A 21 16.94 9.45 -18.77
C CYS A 21 18.46 9.46 -18.67
N ASN A 22 18.98 9.22 -17.48
CA ASN A 22 20.31 8.65 -17.31
C ASN A 22 20.18 7.12 -17.32
N TYR A 23 20.71 6.47 -18.36
CA TYR A 23 20.58 5.02 -18.51
C TYR A 23 21.71 4.27 -17.80
N ILE A 24 21.36 3.50 -16.77
CA ILE A 24 22.34 2.84 -15.91
C ILE A 24 21.96 1.39 -15.62
N THR A 25 22.97 0.56 -15.34
CA THR A 25 22.78 -0.73 -14.68
C THR A 25 22.84 -0.55 -13.18
N VAL A 26 22.05 -1.32 -12.43
CA VAL A 26 22.07 -1.26 -10.96
C VAL A 26 22.36 -2.62 -10.34
N ASP A 27 23.08 -2.61 -9.23
CA ASP A 27 23.57 -3.84 -8.60
C ASP A 27 22.55 -4.50 -7.66
N TRP A 28 21.49 -3.78 -7.26
CA TRP A 28 20.47 -4.30 -6.35
C TRP A 28 19.45 -5.22 -7.05
N LYS A 29 19.52 -5.34 -8.37
CA LYS A 29 18.69 -6.24 -9.17
C LYS A 29 19.49 -6.74 -10.36
N ASP A 30 19.82 -8.02 -10.35
CA ASP A 30 20.63 -8.65 -11.40
C ASP A 30 20.03 -8.40 -12.79
N GLY A 31 20.84 -7.80 -13.66
CA GLY A 31 20.45 -7.50 -15.04
C GLY A 31 19.48 -6.33 -15.22
N ALA A 32 19.17 -5.58 -14.16
CA ALA A 32 18.32 -4.40 -14.28
C ALA A 32 19.02 -3.30 -15.06
N TYR A 33 18.35 -2.82 -16.09
CA TYR A 33 18.74 -1.67 -16.89
C TYR A 33 17.67 -0.60 -16.76
N ILE A 34 18.05 0.57 -16.26
CA ILE A 34 17.11 1.56 -15.70
C ILE A 34 17.19 2.85 -16.50
N CYS A 35 16.03 3.47 -16.76
CA CYS A 35 15.93 4.90 -17.02
C CYS A 35 15.79 5.63 -15.69
N ASP A 36 16.85 6.35 -15.28
CA ASP A 36 16.80 7.23 -14.11
C ASP A 36 16.47 8.65 -14.57
N ALA A 37 15.24 9.08 -14.34
CA ALA A 37 14.70 10.33 -14.83
C ALA A 37 15.36 11.53 -14.15
N VAL A 38 15.85 12.47 -14.95
CA VAL A 38 16.52 13.69 -14.47
C VAL A 38 15.79 14.93 -14.98
N ASN A 39 15.81 16.00 -14.18
CA ASN A 39 15.13 17.27 -14.48
C ASN A 39 13.64 17.09 -14.82
N PHE A 40 12.99 16.13 -14.18
CA PHE A 40 11.60 15.76 -14.45
C PHE A 40 10.64 16.65 -13.67
N THR A 41 9.58 17.13 -14.32
CA THR A 41 8.51 17.90 -13.67
C THR A 41 7.16 17.54 -14.28
N ALA A 42 6.25 17.03 -13.46
CA ALA A 42 4.89 16.64 -13.86
C ALA A 42 3.86 17.33 -12.95
N THR A 43 3.52 18.57 -13.30
CA THR A 43 2.58 19.43 -12.53
C THR A 43 1.19 19.49 -13.13
N LYS A 44 0.97 18.89 -14.30
CA LYS A 44 -0.33 18.84 -14.96
C LYS A 44 -0.79 17.40 -15.06
N ARG A 45 -2.07 17.19 -14.71
CA ARG A 45 -2.73 15.90 -14.86
C ARG A 45 -2.88 15.53 -16.33
N TYR A 46 -2.85 14.22 -16.60
CA TYR A 46 -3.06 13.62 -17.93
C TYR A 46 -2.00 13.96 -18.98
N LEU A 47 -0.84 14.48 -18.58
CA LEU A 47 0.26 14.60 -19.52
C LEU A 47 0.88 13.23 -19.76
N GLU A 48 0.89 12.85 -21.03
CA GLU A 48 1.60 11.68 -21.52
C GLU A 48 3.08 12.02 -21.67
N VAL A 49 3.96 11.07 -21.42
CA VAL A 49 5.34 11.15 -21.92
C VAL A 49 5.28 11.02 -23.45
N ASP A 50 5.74 12.01 -24.18
CA ASP A 50 5.67 12.02 -25.66
C ASP A 50 7.05 12.04 -26.34
N SER A 51 8.09 12.27 -25.56
CA SER A 51 9.46 12.40 -26.03
C SER A 51 10.44 11.92 -24.97
N LEU A 52 11.54 11.33 -25.44
CA LEU A 52 12.52 10.64 -24.62
C LEU A 52 13.93 11.00 -25.09
N HIS A 53 14.78 11.40 -24.14
CA HIS A 53 16.17 11.74 -24.38
C HIS A 53 17.10 10.98 -23.43
N GLY A 54 18.33 10.75 -23.87
CA GLY A 54 19.37 10.07 -23.10
C GLY A 54 20.17 9.10 -23.98
N GLU A 55 21.40 8.81 -23.58
CA GLU A 55 22.28 7.90 -24.31
C GLU A 55 22.31 6.53 -23.63
N HIS A 56 22.06 5.48 -24.41
CA HIS A 56 22.15 4.11 -23.93
C HIS A 56 23.60 3.64 -23.81
N ILE A 57 23.82 2.64 -22.95
CA ILE A 57 25.06 1.86 -22.98
C ILE A 57 25.12 1.02 -24.27
N GLU A 58 26.33 0.65 -24.68
CA GLU A 58 26.56 -0.07 -25.94
C GLU A 58 25.69 -1.33 -26.05
N ASN A 59 25.07 -1.54 -27.22
CA ASN A 59 24.17 -2.67 -27.52
C ASN A 59 22.87 -2.72 -26.68
N LYS A 60 22.48 -1.62 -26.02
CA LYS A 60 21.20 -1.52 -25.32
C LYS A 60 20.24 -0.54 -26.00
N THR A 61 18.96 -0.79 -25.77
CA THR A 61 17.84 0.01 -26.28
C THR A 61 16.78 0.18 -25.20
N ASN A 62 15.73 0.96 -25.47
CA ASN A 62 14.58 1.04 -24.56
C ASN A 62 13.87 -0.30 -24.31
N PHE A 63 13.98 -1.27 -25.22
CA PHE A 63 13.42 -2.61 -25.02
C PHE A 63 14.14 -3.40 -23.93
N ASP A 64 15.38 -3.02 -23.62
CA ASP A 64 16.15 -3.62 -22.54
C ASP A 64 15.86 -2.98 -21.18
N VAL A 65 15.19 -1.82 -21.16
CA VAL A 65 14.91 -1.10 -19.91
C VAL A 65 13.85 -1.86 -19.13
N THR A 66 14.21 -2.26 -17.92
CA THR A 66 13.35 -3.04 -17.01
C THR A 66 12.74 -2.16 -15.92
N ALA A 67 13.28 -0.96 -15.70
CA ALA A 67 12.81 -0.07 -14.65
C ALA A 67 12.85 1.41 -15.04
N ILE A 68 11.89 2.17 -14.52
CA ILE A 68 11.91 3.62 -14.54
C ILE A 68 11.94 4.11 -13.10
N ARG A 69 12.85 5.03 -12.82
CA ARG A 69 12.94 5.72 -11.52
C ARG A 69 12.81 7.22 -11.72
N ILE A 70 11.94 7.83 -10.93
CA ILE A 70 11.77 9.28 -10.81
C ILE A 70 12.02 9.58 -9.33
N ASP A 71 13.22 10.05 -9.00
CA ASP A 71 13.66 10.27 -7.61
C ASP A 71 13.99 11.74 -7.39
N SER A 72 13.43 12.31 -6.33
CA SER A 72 13.71 13.69 -5.91
C SER A 72 13.35 14.72 -6.99
N GLN A 73 12.28 14.43 -7.75
CA GLN A 73 11.76 15.25 -8.84
C GLN A 73 10.40 15.86 -8.47
N THR A 74 9.95 16.87 -9.22
CA THR A 74 8.67 17.53 -8.91
C THR A 74 7.52 16.88 -9.68
N ALA A 75 7.10 15.68 -9.25
CA ALA A 75 5.91 15.02 -9.76
C ALA A 75 4.72 15.22 -8.80
N GLU A 76 3.72 16.00 -9.23
CA GLU A 76 2.43 16.17 -8.54
C GLU A 76 1.39 15.14 -9.04
N TYR A 77 1.55 14.69 -10.29
CA TYR A 77 0.74 13.66 -10.92
C TYR A 77 1.62 12.56 -11.49
N MET A 78 1.10 11.33 -11.52
CA MET A 78 1.77 10.23 -12.18
C MET A 78 1.67 10.42 -13.71
N PRO A 79 2.80 10.52 -14.42
CA PRO A 79 2.82 10.51 -15.89
C PRO A 79 2.44 9.12 -16.43
N TRP A 80 1.95 9.07 -17.66
CA TRP A 80 1.53 7.85 -18.35
C TRP A 80 2.16 7.76 -19.75
N GLY A 81 2.01 6.62 -20.42
CA GLY A 81 2.56 6.39 -21.77
C GLY A 81 3.94 5.73 -21.80
N PHE A 82 4.49 5.34 -20.66
CA PHE A 82 5.77 4.62 -20.58
C PHE A 82 5.76 3.29 -21.32
N ASP A 83 4.62 2.63 -21.41
CA ASP A 83 4.41 1.38 -22.13
C ASP A 83 4.80 1.49 -23.62
N LYS A 84 4.69 2.70 -24.21
CA LYS A 84 5.09 2.98 -25.59
C LYS A 84 6.61 3.01 -25.79
N PHE A 85 7.35 3.37 -24.74
CA PHE A 85 8.81 3.49 -24.79
C PHE A 85 9.50 2.26 -24.20
N PHE A 86 8.98 1.73 -23.10
CA PHE A 86 9.61 0.70 -22.27
C PHE A 86 8.68 -0.53 -22.13
N PRO A 87 8.48 -1.30 -23.21
CA PRO A 87 7.46 -2.37 -23.25
C PRO A 87 7.75 -3.55 -22.31
N ASN A 88 8.99 -3.70 -21.84
CA ASN A 88 9.43 -4.77 -20.95
C ASN A 88 9.64 -4.32 -19.51
N MET A 89 9.19 -3.10 -19.15
CA MET A 89 9.35 -2.57 -17.81
C MET A 89 8.59 -3.40 -16.78
N THR A 90 9.28 -3.78 -15.71
CA THR A 90 8.71 -4.49 -14.56
C THR A 90 8.71 -3.67 -13.27
N ASP A 91 9.43 -2.55 -13.22
CA ASP A 91 9.60 -1.76 -12.00
C ASP A 91 9.36 -0.29 -12.29
N TYR A 92 8.53 0.34 -11.46
CA TYR A 92 8.25 1.75 -11.56
C TYR A 92 8.35 2.40 -10.19
N ALA A 93 9.22 3.41 -10.11
CA ALA A 93 9.45 4.16 -8.90
C ALA A 93 9.21 5.66 -9.12
N ILE A 94 8.36 6.26 -8.30
CA ILE A 94 8.30 7.71 -8.10
C ILE A 94 8.52 7.95 -6.61
N ILE A 95 9.70 8.45 -6.24
CA ILE A 95 10.17 8.54 -4.87
C ILE A 95 10.53 9.99 -4.54
N GLU A 96 10.34 10.41 -3.29
CA GLU A 96 10.72 11.74 -2.81
C GLU A 96 10.15 12.87 -3.69
N SER A 97 8.85 12.76 -4.01
CA SER A 97 8.14 13.66 -4.92
C SER A 97 6.89 14.26 -4.23
N LYS A 98 5.91 14.76 -5.00
CA LYS A 98 4.72 15.47 -4.49
C LYS A 98 3.41 14.81 -4.89
N LEU A 99 3.42 13.50 -5.14
CA LEU A 99 2.19 12.81 -5.53
C LEU A 99 1.18 12.85 -4.39
N GLU A 100 0.04 13.50 -4.59
CA GLU A 100 -1.04 13.53 -3.59
C GLU A 100 -2.07 12.42 -3.79
N LYS A 101 -2.21 11.95 -5.04
CA LYS A 101 -3.23 11.00 -5.46
C LYS A 101 -2.71 10.10 -6.57
N ILE A 102 -3.22 8.87 -6.56
CA ILE A 102 -3.07 7.91 -7.65
C ILE A 102 -4.44 7.31 -7.98
N GLN A 103 -4.68 7.06 -9.25
CA GLN A 103 -5.92 6.47 -9.76
C GLN A 103 -5.59 5.34 -10.73
N ARG A 104 -6.57 4.46 -10.95
CA ARG A 104 -6.44 3.30 -11.84
C ARG A 104 -5.88 3.63 -13.21
N SER A 105 -6.32 4.74 -13.83
CA SER A 105 -5.86 5.15 -15.15
C SER A 105 -4.40 5.61 -15.20
N ASP A 106 -3.80 5.99 -14.07
CA ASP A 106 -2.38 6.33 -14.03
C ASP A 106 -1.49 5.07 -14.19
N LEU A 107 -2.04 3.89 -13.90
CA LEU A 107 -1.38 2.59 -13.95
C LEU A 107 -1.86 1.73 -15.14
N GLU A 108 -2.68 2.30 -16.03
CA GLU A 108 -3.22 1.60 -17.18
C GLU A 108 -2.10 1.11 -18.11
N ASN A 109 -2.28 -0.07 -18.70
CA ASN A 109 -1.34 -0.73 -19.62
C ASN A 109 0.02 -1.16 -19.02
N LEU A 110 0.32 -0.87 -17.75
CA LEU A 110 1.51 -1.37 -17.05
C LEU A 110 1.36 -2.84 -16.60
N THR A 111 0.89 -3.70 -17.51
CA THR A 111 0.46 -5.08 -17.20
C THR A 111 1.59 -6.02 -16.78
N PHE A 112 2.84 -5.70 -17.12
CA PHE A 112 4.03 -6.46 -16.70
C PHE A 112 4.65 -5.96 -15.41
N LEU A 113 4.09 -4.93 -14.78
CA LEU A 113 4.65 -4.34 -13.58
C LEU A 113 4.61 -5.34 -12.41
N LYS A 114 5.78 -5.54 -11.81
CA LYS A 114 6.02 -6.40 -10.65
C LYS A 114 6.34 -5.58 -9.40
N VAL A 115 6.97 -4.42 -9.56
CA VAL A 115 7.38 -3.56 -8.45
C VAL A 115 6.87 -2.15 -8.67
N LEU A 116 6.12 -1.64 -7.69
CA LEU A 116 5.66 -0.25 -7.67
C LEU A 116 6.11 0.40 -6.36
N SER A 117 6.95 1.43 -6.47
CA SER A 117 7.47 2.19 -5.33
C SER A 117 7.03 3.64 -5.40
N LEU A 118 6.18 4.05 -4.46
CA LEU A 118 5.64 5.40 -4.35
C LEU A 118 6.00 6.03 -3.00
N ASN A 119 7.16 5.65 -2.46
CA ASN A 119 7.61 6.08 -1.14
C ASN A 119 7.92 7.56 -1.08
N ASP A 120 7.84 8.15 0.11
CA ASP A 120 8.22 9.54 0.35
C ASP A 120 7.45 10.51 -0.58
N ASN A 121 6.13 10.36 -0.64
CA ASN A 121 5.21 11.24 -1.38
C ASN A 121 4.17 11.84 -0.44
N GLU A 122 3.12 12.46 -1.00
CA GLU A 122 2.05 13.11 -0.24
C GLU A 122 0.69 12.38 -0.37
N ILE A 123 0.71 11.10 -0.75
CA ILE A 123 -0.50 10.33 -1.04
C ILE A 123 -1.33 10.23 0.23
N ASN A 124 -2.55 10.75 0.19
CA ASN A 124 -3.43 10.80 1.36
C ASN A 124 -4.71 9.97 1.22
N GLN A 125 -5.04 9.56 -0.01
CA GLN A 125 -6.24 8.80 -0.34
C GLN A 125 -5.96 7.77 -1.43
N LEU A 126 -6.56 6.59 -1.27
CA LEU A 126 -6.60 5.53 -2.28
C LEU A 126 -8.06 5.19 -2.58
N LEU A 127 -8.37 4.97 -3.86
CA LEU A 127 -9.67 4.48 -4.28
C LEU A 127 -9.66 2.94 -4.27
N ALA A 128 -10.84 2.34 -4.09
CA ALA A 128 -10.96 0.90 -3.97
C ALA A 128 -10.55 0.14 -5.25
N ASP A 129 -10.43 0.80 -6.38
CA ASP A 129 -10.05 0.25 -7.68
C ASP A 129 -8.67 0.73 -8.17
N THR A 130 -7.94 1.51 -7.36
CA THR A 130 -6.65 2.11 -7.76
C THR A 130 -5.69 1.09 -8.36
N PHE A 131 -5.66 -0.15 -7.86
CA PHE A 131 -4.72 -1.19 -8.30
C PHE A 131 -5.38 -2.39 -9.01
N ASP A 132 -6.62 -2.25 -9.49
CA ASP A 132 -7.40 -3.37 -10.04
C ASP A 132 -6.76 -4.08 -11.24
N ASP A 133 -5.97 -3.36 -12.04
CA ASP A 133 -5.32 -3.92 -13.24
C ASP A 133 -3.95 -4.54 -12.93
N MET A 134 -3.44 -4.38 -11.71
CA MET A 134 -2.06 -4.71 -11.33
C MET A 134 -1.90 -6.16 -10.84
N THR A 135 -2.45 -7.11 -11.59
CA THR A 135 -2.53 -8.53 -11.18
C THR A 135 -1.18 -9.24 -11.07
N ASN A 136 -0.14 -8.73 -11.75
CA ASN A 136 1.23 -9.26 -11.71
C ASN A 136 2.11 -8.59 -10.65
N LEU A 137 1.58 -7.62 -9.90
CA LEU A 137 2.36 -6.88 -8.91
C LEU A 137 2.78 -7.80 -7.75
N GLU A 138 4.08 -7.83 -7.50
CA GLU A 138 4.72 -8.63 -6.45
C GLU A 138 5.12 -7.76 -5.24
N TYR A 139 5.49 -6.50 -5.47
CA TYR A 139 5.91 -5.58 -4.40
C TYR A 139 5.26 -4.21 -4.57
N LEU A 140 4.61 -3.75 -3.51
CA LEU A 140 4.00 -2.42 -3.44
C LEU A 140 4.54 -1.68 -2.23
N SER A 141 5.12 -0.51 -2.48
CA SER A 141 5.63 0.38 -1.44
C SER A 141 4.90 1.72 -1.50
N LEU A 142 4.18 2.04 -0.42
CA LEU A 142 3.46 3.29 -0.15
C LEU A 142 4.01 3.95 1.12
N SER A 143 5.22 3.59 1.53
CA SER A 143 5.83 4.03 2.78
C SER A 143 6.03 5.54 2.82
N LYS A 144 5.94 6.13 4.01
CA LYS A 144 6.15 7.58 4.23
C LYS A 144 5.26 8.44 3.32
N ASN A 145 3.98 8.13 3.31
CA ASN A 145 2.93 8.94 2.72
C ASN A 145 2.02 9.49 3.84
N LYS A 146 0.84 10.01 3.48
CA LYS A 146 -0.13 10.61 4.39
C LYS A 146 -1.43 9.81 4.44
N ILE A 147 -1.37 8.50 4.17
CA ILE A 147 -2.56 7.64 4.05
C ILE A 147 -3.18 7.43 5.42
N LYS A 148 -4.47 7.73 5.55
CA LYS A 148 -5.24 7.64 6.81
C LYS A 148 -6.12 6.40 6.89
N GLU A 149 -6.61 5.94 5.74
CA GLU A 149 -7.53 4.83 5.61
C GLU A 149 -7.25 4.02 4.34
N LEU A 150 -7.59 2.74 4.38
CA LEU A 150 -7.50 1.83 3.25
C LEU A 150 -8.91 1.27 2.97
N PRO A 151 -9.44 1.45 1.75
CA PRO A 151 -10.68 0.79 1.36
C PRO A 151 -10.55 -0.74 1.44
N ASP A 152 -11.59 -1.44 1.90
CA ASP A 152 -11.62 -2.90 2.08
C ASP A 152 -11.10 -3.69 0.87
N ASN A 153 -11.28 -3.17 -0.36
CA ASN A 153 -10.99 -3.90 -1.59
C ASN A 153 -9.81 -3.31 -2.38
N VAL A 154 -9.03 -2.38 -1.81
CA VAL A 154 -7.98 -1.64 -2.53
C VAL A 154 -6.89 -2.56 -3.10
N PHE A 155 -6.61 -3.68 -2.46
CA PHE A 155 -5.59 -4.65 -2.89
C PHE A 155 -6.18 -5.97 -3.43
N ARG A 156 -7.49 -6.03 -3.70
CA ARG A 156 -8.19 -7.28 -4.04
C ARG A 156 -7.62 -8.01 -5.26
N ALA A 157 -7.07 -7.25 -6.22
CA ALA A 157 -6.56 -7.76 -7.49
C ALA A 157 -5.08 -8.17 -7.40
N LEU A 158 -4.37 -7.76 -6.33
CA LEU A 158 -2.94 -7.99 -6.13
C LEU A 158 -2.68 -9.41 -5.61
N THR A 159 -3.15 -10.41 -6.36
CA THR A 159 -3.13 -11.83 -5.96
C THR A 159 -1.72 -12.43 -5.90
N ASN A 160 -0.76 -11.82 -6.61
CA ASN A 160 0.65 -12.20 -6.60
C ASN A 160 1.51 -11.38 -5.62
N LEU A 161 0.89 -10.50 -4.81
CA LEU A 161 1.61 -9.61 -3.91
C LEU A 161 2.37 -10.41 -2.85
N GLN A 162 3.67 -10.19 -2.77
CA GLN A 162 4.62 -10.82 -1.85
C GLN A 162 5.07 -9.83 -0.77
N GLY A 163 5.27 -8.56 -1.12
CA GLY A 163 5.66 -7.52 -0.16
C GLY A 163 4.75 -6.30 -0.22
N LEU A 164 4.26 -5.89 0.95
CA LEU A 164 3.44 -4.70 1.11
C LEU A 164 4.01 -3.81 2.21
N TYR A 165 4.45 -2.62 1.82
CA TYR A 165 5.03 -1.63 2.73
C TYR A 165 4.14 -0.39 2.76
N ILE A 166 3.47 -0.17 3.89
CA ILE A 166 2.62 1.00 4.16
C ILE A 166 3.06 1.62 5.50
N ASP A 167 4.34 1.45 5.85
CA ASP A 167 4.89 2.00 7.06
C ASP A 167 5.01 3.53 6.98
N SER A 168 5.12 4.17 8.14
CA SER A 168 5.31 5.62 8.24
C SER A 168 4.19 6.43 7.58
N ASN A 169 2.95 5.95 7.70
CA ASN A 169 1.73 6.62 7.26
C ASN A 169 0.89 7.08 8.46
N GLU A 170 -0.37 7.46 8.24
CA GLU A 170 -1.26 7.99 9.26
C GLU A 170 -2.42 7.02 9.60
N LEU A 171 -2.27 5.72 9.32
CA LEU A 171 -3.33 4.72 9.50
C LEU A 171 -3.71 4.59 10.98
N SER A 172 -4.97 4.81 11.32
CA SER A 172 -5.52 4.58 12.67
C SER A 172 -6.14 3.20 12.85
N GLU A 173 -6.59 2.58 11.75
CA GLU A 173 -7.18 1.26 11.71
C GLU A 173 -6.85 0.53 10.40
N ILE A 174 -7.00 -0.80 10.40
CA ILE A 174 -6.93 -1.62 9.20
C ILE A 174 -7.96 -2.75 9.29
N SER A 175 -8.87 -2.78 8.32
CA SER A 175 -9.89 -3.83 8.21
C SER A 175 -9.24 -5.13 7.72
N PHE A 176 -9.72 -6.28 8.21
CA PHE A 176 -9.20 -7.59 7.79
C PHE A 176 -9.45 -7.87 6.30
N LYS A 177 -10.47 -7.24 5.71
CA LYS A 177 -10.83 -7.41 4.30
C LYS A 177 -9.79 -6.83 3.35
N VAL A 178 -9.05 -5.80 3.79
CA VAL A 178 -8.00 -5.14 3.00
C VAL A 178 -6.99 -6.14 2.41
N LEU A 179 -6.71 -7.23 3.14
CA LEU A 179 -5.72 -8.24 2.76
C LEU A 179 -6.32 -9.64 2.54
N GLU A 180 -7.65 -9.78 2.43
CA GLU A 180 -8.31 -11.10 2.40
C GLU A 180 -7.89 -11.96 1.20
N ASN A 181 -7.55 -11.33 0.08
CA ASN A 181 -7.15 -12.01 -1.17
C ASN A 181 -5.63 -12.21 -1.32
N ASN A 182 -4.81 -11.56 -0.48
CA ASN A 182 -3.35 -11.49 -0.69
C ASN A 182 -2.62 -12.68 -0.05
N THR A 183 -3.04 -13.90 -0.39
CA THR A 183 -2.53 -15.15 0.22
C THR A 183 -1.03 -15.41 -0.03
N MET A 184 -0.45 -14.78 -1.06
CA MET A 184 0.96 -14.88 -1.41
C MET A 184 1.87 -13.94 -0.59
N LEU A 185 1.28 -13.08 0.26
CA LEU A 185 2.02 -12.07 1.00
C LEU A 185 2.98 -12.73 1.99
N LYS A 186 4.26 -12.35 1.89
CA LYS A 186 5.37 -12.79 2.74
C LYS A 186 5.81 -11.70 3.70
N GLU A 187 5.75 -10.45 3.28
CA GLU A 187 6.24 -9.29 4.03
C GLU A 187 5.16 -8.23 4.15
N LEU A 188 4.89 -7.80 5.38
CA LEU A 188 3.96 -6.72 5.69
C LEU A 188 4.59 -5.72 6.66
N ALA A 189 4.82 -4.49 6.20
CA ALA A 189 5.29 -3.40 7.04
C ALA A 189 4.19 -2.37 7.28
N LEU A 190 3.80 -2.21 8.54
CA LEU A 190 2.81 -1.24 9.03
C LEU A 190 3.36 -0.40 10.18
N ASN A 191 4.68 -0.46 10.45
CA ASN A 191 5.32 0.30 11.52
C ASN A 191 5.17 1.82 11.33
N ASN A 192 5.35 2.58 12.40
CA ASN A 192 5.26 4.06 12.38
C ASN A 192 3.90 4.57 11.84
N ASN A 193 2.81 3.87 12.11
CA ASN A 193 1.45 4.34 11.87
C ASN A 193 0.79 4.75 13.20
N GLN A 194 -0.52 4.96 13.19
CA GLN A 194 -1.33 5.34 14.35
C GLN A 194 -2.25 4.21 14.83
N LEU A 195 -1.96 2.94 14.48
CA LEU A 195 -2.84 1.82 14.75
C LEU A 195 -3.01 1.58 16.26
N GLU A 196 -4.23 1.63 16.75
CA GLU A 196 -4.55 1.38 18.16
C GLU A 196 -4.90 -0.09 18.43
N TYR A 197 -5.56 -0.71 17.46
CA TYR A 197 -6.03 -2.09 17.46
C TYR A 197 -5.78 -2.73 16.09
N ILE A 198 -5.49 -4.03 16.09
CA ILE A 198 -5.42 -4.84 14.88
C ILE A 198 -6.23 -6.10 15.12
N ASN A 199 -7.22 -6.34 14.24
CA ASN A 199 -7.97 -7.58 14.25
C ASN A 199 -7.07 -8.74 13.79
N SER A 200 -6.93 -9.78 14.61
CA SER A 200 -6.14 -10.96 14.24
C SER A 200 -6.63 -11.68 12.97
N GLU A 201 -7.89 -11.48 12.57
CA GLU A 201 -8.45 -12.03 11.32
C GLU A 201 -7.72 -11.54 10.07
N ILE A 202 -7.06 -10.38 10.11
CA ILE A 202 -6.26 -9.88 8.98
C ILE A 202 -5.12 -10.85 8.61
N PHE A 203 -4.63 -11.63 9.57
CA PHE A 203 -3.59 -12.63 9.36
C PHE A 203 -4.15 -14.02 9.02
N GLY A 204 -5.48 -14.18 9.02
CA GLY A 204 -6.17 -15.46 8.83
C GLY A 204 -5.90 -16.11 7.47
N HIS A 205 -5.81 -15.27 6.42
CA HIS A 205 -5.61 -15.71 5.04
C HIS A 205 -4.15 -15.59 4.57
N LEU A 206 -3.28 -14.97 5.36
CA LEU A 206 -1.88 -14.70 5.03
C LEU A 206 -0.99 -15.89 5.38
N VAL A 207 -1.25 -17.03 4.74
CA VAL A 207 -0.60 -18.32 5.05
C VAL A 207 0.90 -18.36 4.75
N ASN A 208 1.37 -17.50 3.83
CA ASN A 208 2.79 -17.39 3.45
C ASN A 208 3.53 -16.28 4.20
N LEU A 209 2.89 -15.62 5.18
CA LEU A 209 3.46 -14.46 5.84
C LEU A 209 4.66 -14.85 6.70
N GLU A 210 5.81 -14.28 6.40
CA GLU A 210 7.09 -14.56 7.05
C GLU A 210 7.57 -13.41 7.92
N TYR A 211 7.20 -12.17 7.58
CA TYR A 211 7.61 -10.96 8.26
C TYR A 211 6.43 -10.00 8.42
N VAL A 212 6.26 -9.51 9.66
CA VAL A 212 5.29 -8.46 9.98
C VAL A 212 5.95 -7.44 10.89
N ASN A 213 5.94 -6.18 10.48
CA ASN A 213 6.38 -5.08 11.33
C ASN A 213 5.22 -4.19 11.75
N LEU A 214 5.00 -4.11 13.06
CA LEU A 214 3.98 -3.26 13.69
C LEU A 214 4.59 -2.25 14.67
N SER A 215 5.93 -2.15 14.74
CA SER A 215 6.60 -1.29 15.72
C SER A 215 6.17 0.17 15.58
N SER A 216 6.29 0.95 16.67
CA SER A 216 5.98 2.39 16.64
C SER A 216 4.55 2.74 16.21
N ASN A 217 3.59 1.85 16.46
CA ASN A 217 2.16 2.16 16.45
C ASN A 217 1.66 2.52 17.85
N LYS A 218 0.41 2.96 17.97
CA LYS A 218 -0.23 3.24 19.27
C LYS A 218 -0.63 1.99 20.04
N CYS A 219 -0.56 0.81 19.40
CA CYS A 219 -1.11 -0.49 19.80
C CYS A 219 -1.27 -0.66 21.32
N ILE A 220 -2.54 -0.62 21.76
CA ILE A 220 -2.93 -0.81 23.17
C ILE A 220 -3.20 -2.29 23.46
N GLY A 221 -3.46 -3.10 22.44
CA GLY A 221 -3.53 -4.56 22.58
C GLY A 221 -3.91 -5.21 21.27
N ILE A 222 -3.20 -6.25 20.88
CA ILE A 222 -3.73 -7.20 19.91
C ILE A 222 -4.78 -8.00 20.69
N PHE A 223 -6.08 -7.80 20.41
CA PHE A 223 -7.09 -8.72 20.92
C PHE A 223 -6.93 -10.03 20.17
N ILE A 224 -6.11 -10.92 20.72
CA ILE A 224 -5.98 -12.28 20.25
C ILE A 224 -7.22 -13.04 20.73
N THR A 225 -8.40 -12.73 20.19
CA THR A 225 -9.61 -13.56 20.41
C THR A 225 -9.48 -14.93 19.73
N SER A 226 -8.43 -15.11 18.92
CA SER A 226 -8.35 -16.16 17.94
C SER A 226 -6.92 -16.65 17.67
N ILE A 227 -6.29 -17.29 18.67
CA ILE A 227 -5.03 -18.05 18.52
C ILE A 227 -5.10 -19.12 17.39
N LYS A 228 -6.32 -19.45 16.93
CA LYS A 228 -6.63 -20.37 15.82
C LYS A 228 -6.49 -19.76 14.42
N HIS A 229 -6.49 -18.44 14.27
CA HIS A 229 -6.49 -17.73 12.98
C HIS A 229 -5.10 -17.22 12.57
N PHE A 230 -4.04 -17.79 13.15
CA PHE A 230 -2.69 -17.56 12.65
C PHE A 230 -2.35 -18.67 11.67
N GLY A 231 -2.15 -18.32 10.39
CA GLY A 231 -1.75 -19.27 9.35
C GLY A 231 -0.42 -19.99 9.64
N SER A 232 0.38 -19.47 10.58
CA SER A 232 1.65 -20.07 11.01
C SER A 232 1.96 -19.76 12.47
N ALA A 233 2.59 -20.72 13.16
CA ALA A 233 3.16 -20.53 14.51
C ALA A 233 4.20 -19.38 14.57
N ARG A 234 4.80 -19.02 13.42
CA ARG A 234 5.81 -17.97 13.26
C ARG A 234 5.25 -16.55 13.46
N ILE A 235 3.99 -16.30 13.13
CA ILE A 235 3.35 -14.97 13.29
C ILE A 235 3.17 -14.62 14.77
N LYS A 236 2.93 -15.62 15.64
CA LYS A 236 2.78 -15.42 17.09
C LYS A 236 4.07 -14.92 17.75
N GLU A 237 5.24 -15.31 17.24
CA GLU A 237 6.54 -14.90 17.76
C GLU A 237 6.90 -13.48 17.30
N ILE A 238 6.62 -13.15 16.04
CA ILE A 238 6.85 -11.83 15.44
C ILE A 238 5.99 -10.75 16.12
N LEU A 239 4.71 -11.04 16.37
CA LEU A 239 3.81 -10.11 17.06
C LEU A 239 4.19 -9.90 18.53
N LYS A 240 4.82 -10.89 19.17
CA LYS A 240 5.29 -10.79 20.55
C LYS A 240 6.49 -9.83 20.70
N LEU A 241 7.37 -9.77 19.70
CA LEU A 241 8.61 -8.96 19.73
C LEU A 241 8.42 -7.50 19.29
N ASN A 242 7.48 -7.21 18.39
CA ASN A 242 7.24 -5.84 17.89
C ASN A 242 6.35 -4.97 18.80
N CYS A 243 5.80 -5.59 19.84
CA CYS A 243 4.89 -4.99 20.79
C CYS A 243 5.55 -4.92 22.19
N ASN A 244 6.82 -4.51 22.29
CA ASN A 244 7.57 -4.44 23.56
C ASN A 244 7.05 -3.40 24.59
N ASN A 245 5.94 -2.72 24.31
CA ASN A 245 5.16 -1.96 25.30
C ASN A 245 3.80 -2.60 25.62
N VAL A 246 3.43 -3.67 24.91
CA VAL A 246 2.17 -4.38 25.07
C VAL A 246 2.23 -5.30 26.27
N GLU A 247 3.33 -5.99 26.64
CA GLU A 247 3.29 -6.83 27.87
C GLU A 247 2.93 -6.04 29.14
N LYS A 248 3.46 -4.81 29.31
CA LYS A 248 3.10 -3.93 30.44
C LYS A 248 1.69 -3.34 30.34
N LYS A 249 1.26 -2.93 29.14
CA LYS A 249 -0.12 -2.47 28.90
C LYS A 249 -1.14 -3.61 28.91
N PHE A 250 -0.72 -4.84 28.62
CA PHE A 250 -1.57 -6.02 28.49
C PHE A 250 -1.96 -6.53 29.87
N GLU A 251 -1.08 -6.54 30.87
CA GLU A 251 -1.51 -6.82 32.24
C GLU A 251 -2.46 -5.74 32.78
N GLN A 252 -2.21 -4.46 32.47
CA GLN A 252 -3.14 -3.37 32.81
C GLN A 252 -4.50 -3.51 32.09
N CYS A 253 -4.49 -3.80 30.78
CA CYS A 253 -5.68 -3.93 29.94
C CYS A 253 -6.45 -5.22 30.24
N LYS A 254 -5.76 -6.31 30.62
CA LYS A 254 -6.35 -7.56 31.14
C LYS A 254 -6.99 -7.33 32.49
N GLU A 255 -6.36 -6.57 33.38
CA GLU A 255 -7.00 -6.14 34.64
C GLU A 255 -8.24 -5.29 34.39
N ASP A 256 -8.17 -4.32 33.48
CA ASP A 256 -9.28 -3.42 33.18
C ASP A 256 -10.40 -4.14 32.43
N TYR A 257 -10.08 -5.09 31.54
CA TYR A 257 -11.03 -5.98 30.90
C TYR A 257 -11.71 -6.93 31.89
N GLU A 258 -10.97 -7.55 32.83
CA GLU A 258 -11.56 -8.38 33.89
C GLU A 258 -12.42 -7.54 34.86
N LYS A 259 -12.04 -6.28 35.15
CA LYS A 259 -12.88 -5.33 35.91
C LYS A 259 -14.17 -4.98 35.16
N LEU A 260 -14.08 -4.67 33.86
CA LEU A 260 -15.24 -4.38 32.99
C LEU A 260 -16.16 -5.60 32.84
N ARG A 261 -15.59 -6.78 32.64
CA ARG A 261 -16.30 -8.06 32.55
C ARG A 261 -17.00 -8.41 33.86
N PHE A 262 -16.34 -8.20 35.00
CA PHE A 262 -16.94 -8.39 36.32
C PHE A 262 -18.10 -7.41 36.53
N HIS A 263 -17.92 -6.13 36.20
CA HIS A 263 -18.96 -5.11 36.32
C HIS A 263 -20.17 -5.42 35.42
N TYR A 264 -19.94 -5.83 34.17
CA TYR A 264 -21.00 -6.21 33.23
C TYR A 264 -21.77 -7.45 33.69
N ASN A 265 -21.08 -8.47 34.21
CA ASN A 265 -21.74 -9.64 34.79
C ASN A 265 -22.57 -9.30 36.03
N LEU A 266 -22.12 -8.33 36.85
CA LEU A 266 -22.87 -7.84 38.01
C LEU A 266 -24.16 -7.14 37.57
N LEU A 267 -24.08 -6.26 36.55
CA LEU A 267 -25.24 -5.56 35.98
C LEU A 267 -26.27 -6.54 35.39
N LEU A 268 -25.82 -7.58 34.68
CA LEU A 268 -26.69 -8.64 34.16
C LEU A 268 -27.38 -9.45 35.27
N LEU A 269 -26.69 -9.68 36.39
CA LEU A 269 -27.26 -10.32 37.58
C LEU A 269 -28.30 -9.42 38.27
N GLU A 270 -28.03 -8.12 38.37
CA GLU A 270 -28.97 -7.14 38.91
C GLU A 270 -30.21 -6.99 38.04
N GLU A 271 -30.08 -7.01 36.71
CA GLU A 271 -31.20 -6.99 35.77
C GLU A 271 -32.04 -8.27 35.85
N LYS A 272 -31.39 -9.45 35.91
CA LYS A 272 -32.10 -10.72 36.13
C LYS A 272 -32.85 -10.71 37.46
N ASN A 273 -32.23 -10.24 38.54
CA ASN A 273 -32.87 -10.15 39.85
C ASN A 273 -34.03 -9.13 39.88
N ARG A 274 -33.92 -8.03 39.13
CA ARG A 274 -35.05 -7.09 38.95
C ARG A 274 -36.21 -7.74 38.21
N LYS A 275 -35.93 -8.50 37.16
CA LYS A 275 -36.94 -9.22 36.36
C LYS A 275 -37.62 -10.34 37.15
N TYR A 276 -36.86 -11.11 37.95
CA TYR A 276 -37.44 -12.10 38.86
C TYR A 276 -38.35 -11.47 39.93
N LYS A 277 -38.03 -10.26 40.41
CA LYS A 277 -38.88 -9.54 41.37
C LYS A 277 -40.13 -8.92 40.74
N SER A 278 -40.10 -8.56 39.45
CA SER A 278 -41.29 -8.08 38.74
C SER A 278 -42.26 -9.20 38.35
N ASP A 279 -41.75 -10.42 38.14
CA ASP A 279 -42.56 -11.57 37.73
C ASP A 279 -43.14 -12.36 38.92
N ALA A 280 -42.75 -12.01 40.15
CA ALA A 280 -43.16 -12.68 41.40
C ALA A 280 -44.15 -11.85 42.26
N GLY A 281 -44.67 -10.73 41.74
CA GLY A 281 -45.69 -9.89 42.38
C GLY A 281 -46.90 -9.72 41.46
#